data_AF-G0N232-F1
#
_entry.id   AF-G0N232-F1
#
_cell.length_a   1.000
_cell.length_b   1.000
_cell.length_c   1.000
_cell.angle_alpha   90.00
_cell.angle_beta   90.00
_cell.angle_gamma   90.00
#
_symmetry.space_group_name_H-M   'P 1'
#
loop_
_entity.id
_entity.type
_entity.pdbx_description
1 polymer ?
#
loop_
_entity_poly.entity_id
_entity_poly.type
_entity_poly.pdbx_seq_one_letter_code
_entity_poly.pdbx_strand_id
1 'polypeptide(L)'
;MLLCCCWPIGKCAKVLACFDFIIVAFFFYKSLTLFMETINDLHWTTIASFLFFFAFLVCQGIGFVFIVLAARRKIARYCLPRLVLIAGLTVCSLIVLIFMITYFAGSAQSVNNFLFRVYEYFFGVDLTDADKVELKHELRYYGAAFFVLAALFFIYNVFVLWLTIKFKQSLNEFEPVPTEPTAPQLAHNPAYAEPPLKSYPNMA
;
A
#
# COMPACT_ATOMS: atom_id res chain seq x y z
N MET A 1 -1.17 2.44 -21.26
CA MET A 1 -0.43 1.17 -21.51
C MET A 1 0.66 1.27 -22.59
N LEU A 2 0.87 2.41 -23.29
CA LEU A 2 1.84 2.53 -24.40
C LEU A 2 3.28 2.95 -24.03
N LEU A 3 3.51 3.52 -22.85
CA LEU A 3 4.83 4.09 -22.47
C LEU A 3 5.85 3.10 -21.89
N CYS A 4 5.46 1.87 -21.57
CA CYS A 4 6.32 0.90 -20.87
C CYS A 4 6.86 -0.26 -21.74
N CYS A 5 6.55 -0.31 -23.03
CA CYS A 5 7.00 -1.42 -23.88
C CYS A 5 8.51 -1.37 -24.19
N CYS A 6 9.15 -0.20 -24.09
CA CYS A 6 10.56 -0.02 -24.48
C CYS A 6 11.51 0.27 -23.33
N TRP A 7 11.02 0.39 -22.08
CA TRP A 7 11.88 0.70 -20.94
C TRP A 7 12.12 -0.53 -20.06
N PRO A 8 13.32 -0.70 -19.49
CA PRO A 8 13.60 -1.82 -18.60
C PRO A 8 12.66 -1.73 -17.39
N ILE A 9 11.99 -2.85 -17.10
CA ILE A 9 10.89 -2.96 -16.13
C ILE A 9 11.25 -2.34 -14.76
N GLY A 10 12.51 -2.52 -14.32
CA GLY A 10 13.01 -1.95 -13.06
C GLY A 10 13.17 -0.42 -13.05
N LYS A 11 13.32 0.25 -14.20
CA LYS A 11 13.28 1.73 -14.26
C LYS A 11 11.84 2.23 -14.18
N CYS A 12 10.91 1.60 -14.90
CA CYS A 12 9.48 1.94 -14.81
C CYS A 12 8.97 1.81 -13.37
N ALA A 13 9.22 0.68 -12.69
CA ALA A 13 8.75 0.47 -11.32
C ALA A 13 9.24 1.56 -10.35
N LYS A 14 10.48 2.05 -10.52
CA LYS A 14 11.02 3.16 -9.71
C LYS A 14 10.36 4.50 -10.02
N VAL A 15 10.16 4.81 -11.29
CA VAL A 15 9.55 6.08 -11.71
C VAL A 15 8.11 6.15 -11.21
N LEU A 16 7.34 5.07 -11.36
CA LEU A 16 5.96 5.02 -10.83
C LEU A 16 5.94 5.10 -9.29
N ALA A 17 6.86 4.43 -8.60
CA ALA A 17 6.95 4.56 -7.14
C ALA A 17 7.34 5.97 -6.69
N CYS A 18 8.21 6.67 -7.44
CA CYS A 18 8.55 8.07 -7.20
C CYS A 18 7.33 8.98 -7.42
N PHE A 19 6.59 8.75 -8.50
CA PHE A 19 5.38 9.50 -8.82
C PHE A 19 4.33 9.39 -7.72
N ASP A 20 4.08 8.17 -7.22
CA ASP A 20 3.16 7.94 -6.10
C ASP A 20 3.62 8.66 -4.83
N PHE A 21 4.91 8.62 -4.54
CA PHE A 21 5.47 9.33 -3.39
C PHE A 21 5.27 10.85 -3.51
N ILE A 22 5.51 11.43 -4.68
CA ILE A 22 5.32 12.86 -4.94
C ILE A 22 3.85 13.26 -4.78
N ILE A 23 2.91 12.47 -5.32
CA ILE A 23 1.48 12.74 -5.18
C ILE A 23 1.08 12.75 -3.70
N VAL A 24 1.50 11.74 -2.94
CA VAL A 24 1.16 11.65 -1.51
C VAL A 24 1.84 12.75 -0.70
N ALA A 25 3.07 13.13 -1.04
CA ALA A 25 3.75 14.27 -0.43
C ALA A 25 3.01 15.59 -0.69
N PHE A 26 2.45 15.79 -1.89
CA PHE A 26 1.63 16.96 -2.20
C PHE A 26 0.34 17.00 -1.36
N PHE A 27 -0.36 15.86 -1.22
CA PHE A 27 -1.54 15.76 -0.36
C PHE A 27 -1.20 16.00 1.12
N PHE A 28 -0.10 15.44 1.60
CA PHE A 28 0.40 15.69 2.94
C PHE A 28 0.71 17.16 3.18
N TYR A 29 1.39 17.82 2.23
CA TYR A 29 1.68 19.26 2.32
C TYR A 29 0.40 20.09 2.43
N LYS A 30 -0.61 19.80 1.59
CA LYS A 30 -1.92 20.48 1.66
C LYS A 30 -2.64 20.22 2.98
N SER A 31 -2.61 18.99 3.47
CA SER A 31 -3.19 18.63 4.77
C SER A 31 -2.47 19.34 5.92
N LEU A 32 -1.15 19.50 5.83
CA LEU A 32 -0.35 20.25 6.80
C LEU A 32 -0.71 21.74 6.78
N THR A 33 -0.85 22.35 5.60
CA THR A 33 -1.31 23.76 5.50
C THR A 33 -2.67 23.95 6.16
N LEU A 34 -3.63 23.08 5.87
CA LEU A 34 -4.97 23.14 6.44
C LEU A 34 -4.94 22.92 7.96
N PHE A 35 -4.10 21.99 8.44
CA PHE A 35 -3.87 21.79 9.86
C PHE A 35 -3.35 23.06 10.54
N MET A 36 -2.34 23.72 9.94
CA MET A 36 -1.74 24.95 10.48
C MET A 36 -2.72 26.13 10.49
N GLU A 37 -3.55 26.27 9.46
CA GLU A 37 -4.61 27.30 9.39
C GLU A 37 -5.70 27.07 10.45
N THR A 38 -5.98 25.80 10.79
CA THR A 38 -7.08 25.41 11.69
C THR A 38 -6.60 25.17 13.14
N ILE A 39 -5.40 25.60 13.51
CA ILE A 39 -4.85 25.39 14.87
C ILE A 39 -5.71 26.04 15.96
N ASN A 40 -6.32 27.20 15.65
CA ASN A 40 -7.11 27.95 16.63
C ASN A 40 -8.52 27.37 16.86
N ASP A 41 -9.13 26.76 15.83
CA ASP A 41 -10.46 26.14 15.87
C ASP A 41 -10.36 24.66 15.47
N LEU A 42 -9.74 23.87 16.36
CA LEU A 42 -9.30 22.52 16.04
C LEU A 42 -10.47 21.53 15.93
N HIS A 43 -10.86 21.20 14.71
CA HIS A 43 -11.78 20.10 14.44
C HIS A 43 -11.07 18.73 14.42
N TRP A 44 -11.67 17.73 15.07
CA TRP A 44 -11.15 16.35 15.12
C TRP A 44 -10.96 15.71 13.73
N THR A 45 -11.77 16.11 12.75
CA THR A 45 -11.67 15.65 11.35
C THR A 45 -10.35 16.11 10.69
N THR A 46 -9.89 17.31 11.01
CA THR A 46 -8.61 17.85 10.54
C THR A 46 -7.43 17.10 11.14
N ILE A 47 -7.50 16.75 12.43
CA ILE A 47 -6.47 15.94 13.10
C ILE A 47 -6.42 14.53 12.47
N ALA A 48 -7.57 13.89 12.31
CA ALA A 48 -7.67 12.54 11.77
C ALA A 48 -7.16 12.46 10.32
N SER A 49 -7.51 13.44 9.48
CA SER A 49 -7.02 13.51 8.11
C SER A 49 -5.51 13.73 8.03
N PHE A 50 -4.95 14.62 8.87
CA PHE A 50 -3.51 14.84 8.95
C PHE A 50 -2.74 13.57 9.32
N LEU A 51 -3.17 12.88 10.38
CA LEU A 51 -2.54 11.62 10.82
C LEU A 51 -2.62 10.54 9.74
N PHE A 52 -3.76 10.44 9.04
CA PHE A 52 -3.93 9.51 7.93
C PHE A 52 -2.94 9.78 6.79
N PHE A 53 -2.83 11.03 6.32
CA PHE A 53 -1.89 11.38 5.25
C PHE A 53 -0.42 11.25 5.68
N PHE A 54 -0.11 11.52 6.94
CA PHE A 54 1.23 11.31 7.48
C PHE A 54 1.62 9.82 7.47
N ALA A 55 0.75 8.95 8.02
CA ALA A 55 0.98 7.51 8.00
C ALA A 55 1.10 6.98 6.58
N PHE A 56 0.26 7.48 5.66
CA PHE A 56 0.30 7.09 4.26
C PHE A 56 1.60 7.52 3.57
N LEU A 57 2.11 8.72 3.86
CA LEU A 57 3.41 9.19 3.37
C LEU A 57 4.55 8.29 3.84
N VAL A 58 4.56 7.91 5.12
CA VAL A 58 5.58 6.99 5.67
C VAL A 58 5.52 5.64 4.97
N CYS A 59 4.33 5.05 4.82
CA CYS A 59 4.13 3.78 4.12
C CYS A 59 4.64 3.84 2.66
N GLN A 60 4.32 4.92 1.95
CA GLN A 60 4.80 5.13 0.57
C GLN A 60 6.31 5.32 0.50
N GLY A 61 6.89 6.06 1.45
CA GLY A 61 8.34 6.25 1.58
C GLY A 61 9.07 4.94 1.80
N ILE A 62 8.58 4.09 2.71
CA ILE A 62 9.12 2.74 2.92
C ILE A 62 8.99 1.93 1.62
N GLY A 63 7.82 1.90 0.98
CA GLY A 63 7.62 1.21 -0.29
C GLY A 63 8.59 1.67 -1.40
N PHE A 64 8.90 2.96 -1.46
CA PHE A 64 9.87 3.54 -2.39
C PHE A 64 11.31 3.12 -2.08
N VAL A 65 11.76 3.21 -0.83
CA VAL A 65 13.12 2.79 -0.45
C VAL A 65 13.34 1.31 -0.77
N PHE A 66 12.36 0.47 -0.47
CA PHE A 66 12.42 -0.97 -0.73
C PHE A 66 12.46 -1.32 -2.23
N ILE A 67 11.75 -0.59 -3.10
CA ILE A 67 11.83 -0.82 -4.57
C ILE A 67 13.21 -0.40 -5.12
N VAL A 68 13.80 0.66 -4.57
CA VAL A 68 15.15 1.11 -4.93
C VAL A 68 16.20 0.08 -4.50
N LEU A 69 16.08 -0.44 -3.27
CA LEU A 69 16.94 -1.51 -2.75
C LEU A 69 16.81 -2.81 -3.55
N ALA A 70 15.58 -3.22 -3.90
CA ALA A 70 15.32 -4.39 -4.73
C ALA A 70 16.07 -4.32 -6.07
N ALA A 71 16.07 -3.15 -6.70
CA ALA A 71 16.77 -2.95 -7.97
C ALA A 71 18.29 -2.88 -7.84
N ARG A 72 18.83 -2.46 -6.69
CA ARG A 72 20.29 -2.41 -6.44
C ARG A 72 20.84 -3.78 -6.06
N ARG A 73 20.14 -4.50 -5.18
CA ARG A 73 20.55 -5.80 -4.64
C ARG A 73 20.10 -6.99 -5.50
N LYS A 74 19.20 -6.77 -6.48
CA LYS A 74 18.60 -7.78 -7.36
C LYS A 74 17.88 -8.92 -6.62
N ILE A 75 17.32 -8.64 -5.43
CA ILE A 75 16.62 -9.60 -4.58
C ILE A 75 15.11 -9.35 -4.64
N ALA A 76 14.33 -10.39 -4.99
CA ALA A 76 12.88 -10.31 -5.16
C ALA A 76 12.10 -9.99 -3.88
N ARG A 77 12.62 -10.36 -2.70
CA ARG A 77 11.92 -10.20 -1.41
C ARG A 77 11.71 -8.74 -1.00
N TYR A 78 12.59 -7.84 -1.43
CA TYR A 78 12.45 -6.40 -1.17
C TYR A 78 11.27 -5.76 -1.93
N CYS A 79 10.69 -6.43 -2.93
CA CYS A 79 9.48 -5.94 -3.60
C CYS A 79 8.19 -6.16 -2.78
N LEU A 80 8.22 -7.01 -1.74
CA LEU A 80 7.00 -7.39 -1.00
C LEU A 80 6.30 -6.22 -0.29
N PRO A 81 6.97 -5.32 0.45
CA PRO A 81 6.29 -4.23 1.14
C PRO A 81 5.52 -3.33 0.17
N ARG A 82 6.11 -3.06 -0.99
CA ARG A 82 5.49 -2.28 -2.06
C ARG A 82 4.30 -3.00 -2.69
N LEU A 83 4.40 -4.31 -2.93
CA LEU A 83 3.30 -5.12 -3.45
C LEU A 83 2.10 -5.14 -2.51
N VAL A 84 2.34 -5.34 -1.21
CA VAL A 84 1.26 -5.34 -0.20
C VAL A 84 0.57 -3.98 -0.15
N LEU A 85 1.34 -2.90 -0.21
CA LEU A 85 0.80 -1.54 -0.19
C LEU A 85 -0.08 -1.26 -1.42
N ILE A 86 0.38 -1.59 -2.63
CA ILE A 86 -0.42 -1.40 -3.86
C ILE A 86 -1.65 -2.32 -3.85
N ALA A 87 -1.51 -3.58 -3.41
CA ALA A 87 -2.62 -4.51 -3.31
C ALA A 87 -3.70 -3.98 -2.36
N GLY A 88 -3.32 -3.44 -1.19
CA GLY A 88 -4.25 -2.78 -0.27
C GLY A 88 -4.99 -1.62 -0.96
N LEU A 89 -4.27 -0.76 -1.68
CA LEU A 89 -4.88 0.36 -2.41
C LEU A 89 -5.81 -0.11 -3.55
N THR A 90 -5.50 -1.19 -4.25
CA THR A 90 -6.41 -1.78 -5.25
C THR A 90 -7.72 -2.26 -4.63
N VAL A 91 -7.66 -2.89 -3.45
CA VAL A 91 -8.86 -3.38 -2.75
C VAL A 91 -9.69 -2.22 -2.23
N CYS A 92 -9.06 -1.23 -1.60
CA CYS A 92 -9.76 -0.03 -1.13
C CYS A 92 -10.43 0.73 -2.27
N SER A 93 -9.73 0.92 -3.40
CA SER A 93 -10.31 1.59 -4.59
C SER A 93 -11.44 0.78 -5.23
N LEU A 94 -11.36 -0.56 -5.22
CA LEU A 94 -12.45 -1.43 -5.66
C LEU A 94 -13.71 -1.27 -4.79
N ILE A 95 -13.55 -1.23 -3.47
CA ILE A 95 -14.67 -1.02 -2.52
C ILE A 95 -15.34 0.32 -2.79
N VAL A 96 -14.55 1.38 -2.97
CA VAL A 96 -15.06 2.72 -3.32
C VAL A 96 -15.81 2.68 -4.65
N LEU A 97 -15.27 2.01 -5.67
CA LEU A 97 -15.95 1.88 -6.96
C LEU A 97 -17.29 1.15 -6.84
N ILE A 98 -17.36 0.06 -6.08
CA ILE A 98 -18.63 -0.65 -5.82
C ILE A 98 -19.63 0.29 -5.14
N PHE A 99 -19.18 1.04 -4.12
CA PHE A 99 -20.02 2.02 -3.45
C PHE A 99 -20.56 3.08 -4.42
N MET A 100 -19.72 3.63 -5.29
CA MET A 100 -20.13 4.63 -6.28
C MET A 100 -21.05 4.04 -7.36
N ILE A 101 -20.85 2.80 -7.80
CA ILE A 101 -21.75 2.13 -8.74
C ILE A 101 -23.12 1.96 -8.10
N THR A 102 -23.18 1.48 -6.85
CA THR A 102 -24.46 1.32 -6.15
C THR A 102 -25.17 2.65 -5.95
N TYR A 103 -24.42 3.72 -5.63
CA TYR A 103 -24.92 5.09 -5.54
C TYR A 103 -25.65 5.50 -6.83
N PHE A 104 -25.01 5.37 -7.99
CA PHE A 104 -25.60 5.74 -9.28
C PHE A 104 -26.66 4.75 -9.80
N ALA A 105 -26.62 3.49 -9.38
CA ALA A 105 -27.57 2.45 -9.79
C ALA A 105 -28.97 2.57 -9.13
N GLY A 106 -29.13 3.46 -8.13
CA GLY A 106 -30.44 3.76 -7.54
C GLY A 106 -30.44 3.97 -6.04
N SER A 107 -29.33 3.75 -5.33
CA SER A 107 -29.27 3.97 -3.88
C SER A 107 -28.92 5.42 -3.48
N ALA A 108 -28.77 6.33 -4.46
CA ALA A 108 -28.38 7.72 -4.24
C ALA A 108 -29.17 8.42 -3.13
N GLN A 109 -30.49 8.21 -3.07
CA GLN A 109 -31.34 8.86 -2.06
C GLN A 109 -31.04 8.35 -0.63
N SER A 110 -30.78 7.06 -0.47
CA SER A 110 -30.40 6.46 0.81
C SER A 110 -29.01 6.93 1.25
N VAL A 111 -28.05 6.94 0.32
CA VAL A 111 -26.67 7.40 0.59
C VAL A 111 -26.62 8.89 0.92
N ASN A 112 -27.37 9.73 0.20
CA ASN A 112 -27.44 11.17 0.48
C ASN A 112 -28.02 11.44 1.86
N ASN A 113 -29.10 10.74 2.23
CA ASN A 113 -29.69 10.85 3.57
C ASN A 113 -28.72 10.37 4.66
N PHE A 114 -27.94 9.31 4.40
CA PHE A 114 -26.89 8.85 5.31
C PHE A 114 -25.79 9.90 5.47
N LEU A 115 -25.30 10.48 4.37
CA LEU A 115 -24.26 11.52 4.39
C LEU A 115 -24.73 12.77 5.15
N PHE A 116 -25.99 13.19 4.98
CA PHE A 116 -26.55 14.31 5.73
C PHE A 116 -26.65 14.02 7.22
N ARG A 117 -27.10 12.83 7.62
CA ARG A 117 -27.12 12.44 9.05
C ARG A 117 -25.72 12.41 9.67
N VAL A 118 -24.74 11.91 8.93
CA VAL A 118 -23.34 11.90 9.37
C VAL A 118 -22.82 13.34 9.52
N TYR A 119 -23.12 14.21 8.56
CA TYR A 119 -22.76 15.63 8.63
C TYR A 119 -23.43 16.32 9.83
N GLU A 120 -24.75 16.19 10.00
CA GLU A 120 -25.51 16.75 11.12
C GLU A 120 -24.94 16.25 12.46
N TYR A 121 -24.57 14.97 12.55
CA TYR A 121 -23.94 14.40 13.75
C TYR A 121 -22.54 14.97 14.05
N PHE A 122 -21.70 15.15 13.04
CA PHE A 122 -20.32 15.62 13.24
C PHE A 122 -20.21 17.14 13.42
N PHE A 123 -21.08 17.91 12.78
CA PHE A 123 -21.03 19.37 12.80
C PHE A 123 -22.08 20.01 13.73
N GLY A 124 -23.07 19.25 14.20
CA GLY A 124 -24.10 19.74 15.12
C GLY A 124 -25.01 20.81 14.50
N VAL A 125 -25.05 20.90 13.16
CA VAL A 125 -25.86 21.85 12.40
C VAL A 125 -26.93 21.09 11.64
N ASP A 126 -28.19 21.38 11.94
CA ASP A 126 -29.33 20.85 11.18
C ASP A 126 -29.41 21.52 9.81
N LEU A 127 -29.41 20.72 8.74
CA LEU A 127 -29.56 21.23 7.38
C LEU A 127 -31.03 21.52 7.07
N THR A 128 -31.30 22.72 6.56
CA THR A 128 -32.63 23.11 6.05
C THR A 128 -33.01 22.27 4.82
N ASP A 129 -34.30 22.06 4.57
CA ASP A 129 -34.77 21.30 3.41
C ASP A 129 -34.37 21.90 2.06
N ALA A 130 -34.22 23.24 1.98
CA ALA A 130 -33.71 23.92 0.80
C ALA A 130 -32.24 23.55 0.53
N ASP A 131 -31.40 23.60 1.56
CA ASP A 131 -29.98 23.25 1.49
C ASP A 131 -29.80 21.78 1.08
N LYS A 132 -30.65 20.88 1.60
CA LYS A 132 -30.67 19.45 1.24
C LYS A 132 -30.95 19.20 -0.24
N VAL A 133 -31.74 20.05 -0.91
CA VAL A 133 -32.03 19.91 -2.34
C VAL A 133 -30.86 20.39 -3.19
N GLU A 134 -30.24 21.52 -2.81
CA GLU A 134 -29.07 22.05 -3.50
C GLU A 134 -27.86 21.11 -3.35
N LEU A 135 -27.55 20.67 -2.13
CA LEU A 135 -26.47 19.72 -1.86
C LEU A 135 -26.66 18.39 -2.60
N LYS A 136 -27.88 17.90 -2.79
CA LYS A 136 -28.12 16.67 -3.58
C LYS A 136 -27.66 16.82 -5.03
N HIS A 137 -27.90 17.99 -5.63
CA HIS A 137 -27.50 18.25 -7.01
C HIS A 137 -25.98 18.37 -7.14
N GLU A 138 -25.35 19.12 -6.25
CA GLU A 138 -23.89 19.26 -6.21
C GLU A 138 -23.20 17.92 -5.93
N LEU A 139 -23.68 17.17 -4.94
CA LEU A 139 -23.12 15.88 -4.54
C LEU A 139 -23.22 14.85 -5.67
N ARG A 140 -24.23 14.93 -6.54
CA ARG A 140 -24.31 14.10 -7.75
C ARG A 140 -23.21 14.45 -8.75
N TYR A 141 -22.94 15.74 -8.97
CA TYR A 141 -21.87 16.19 -9.87
C TYR A 141 -20.47 15.83 -9.33
N TYR A 142 -20.21 16.13 -8.06
CA TYR A 142 -18.97 15.74 -7.38
C TYR A 142 -18.81 14.22 -7.33
N GLY A 143 -19.90 13.49 -7.08
CA GLY A 143 -19.90 12.03 -7.13
C GLY A 143 -19.54 11.48 -8.49
N ALA A 144 -20.00 12.10 -9.58
CA ALA A 144 -19.67 11.65 -10.94
C ALA A 144 -18.19 11.89 -11.27
N ALA A 145 -17.66 13.07 -10.92
CA ALA A 145 -16.24 13.37 -11.05
C ALA A 145 -15.37 12.42 -10.22
N PHE A 146 -15.79 12.16 -8.97
CA PHE A 146 -15.10 11.22 -8.07
C PHE A 146 -15.13 9.78 -8.60
N PHE A 147 -16.24 9.35 -9.21
CA PHE A 147 -16.33 8.03 -9.84
C PHE A 147 -15.32 7.86 -10.98
N VAL A 148 -15.22 8.84 -11.88
CA VAL A 148 -14.24 8.82 -12.97
C VAL A 148 -12.80 8.79 -12.41
N LEU A 149 -12.52 9.61 -11.39
CA LEU A 149 -11.22 9.64 -10.75
C LEU A 149 -10.89 8.29 -10.06
N ALA A 150 -11.84 7.70 -9.34
CA ALA A 150 -11.69 6.39 -8.70
C ALA A 150 -11.46 5.28 -9.73
N ALA A 151 -12.14 5.32 -10.87
CA ALA A 151 -11.98 4.35 -11.95
C ALA A 151 -10.59 4.44 -12.58
N LEU A 152 -10.14 5.66 -12.88
CA LEU A 152 -8.78 5.90 -13.38
C LEU A 152 -7.71 5.47 -12.37
N PHE A 153 -7.92 5.77 -11.09
CA PHE A 153 -7.02 5.36 -10.02
C PHE A 153 -6.98 3.84 -9.87
N PHE A 154 -8.10 3.15 -9.97
CA PHE A 154 -8.13 1.68 -9.94
C PHE A 154 -7.34 1.07 -11.10
N ILE A 155 -7.58 1.53 -12.34
CA ILE A 155 -6.85 1.07 -13.53
C ILE A 155 -5.34 1.34 -13.35
N TYR A 156 -4.98 2.51 -12.84
CA TYR A 156 -3.60 2.84 -12.52
C TYR A 156 -3.00 1.87 -11.51
N ASN A 157 -3.66 1.60 -10.39
CA ASN A 157 -3.15 0.67 -9.38
C ASN A 157 -3.01 -0.76 -9.91
N VAL A 158 -3.96 -1.26 -10.72
CA VAL A 158 -3.84 -2.57 -11.38
C VAL A 158 -2.62 -2.62 -12.29
N PHE A 159 -2.38 -1.55 -13.05
CA PHE A 159 -1.20 -1.44 -13.92
C PHE A 159 0.11 -1.43 -13.11
N VAL A 160 0.19 -0.65 -12.03
CA VAL A 160 1.37 -0.59 -11.14
C VAL A 160 1.60 -1.95 -10.49
N LEU A 161 0.54 -2.62 -10.02
CA LEU A 161 0.60 -3.94 -9.40
C LEU A 161 1.17 -4.97 -10.37
N TRP A 162 0.64 -5.02 -11.59
CA TRP A 162 1.11 -5.92 -12.63
C TRP A 162 2.59 -5.69 -12.97
N LEU A 163 3.01 -4.43 -13.15
CA LEU A 163 4.41 -4.09 -13.38
C LEU A 163 5.32 -4.50 -12.21
N THR A 164 4.87 -4.30 -10.98
CA THR A 164 5.65 -4.65 -9.77
C THR A 164 5.79 -6.16 -9.61
N ILE A 165 4.76 -6.94 -9.97
CA ILE A 165 4.82 -8.40 -10.02
C ILE A 165 5.81 -8.86 -11.10
N LYS A 166 5.72 -8.31 -12.31
CA LYS A 166 6.67 -8.60 -13.40
C LYS A 166 8.10 -8.24 -13.01
N PHE A 167 8.29 -7.12 -12.32
CA PHE A 167 9.59 -6.73 -11.80
C PHE A 167 10.11 -7.75 -10.78
N LYS A 168 9.28 -8.18 -9.83
CA LYS A 168 9.63 -9.23 -8.86
C LYS A 168 10.06 -10.53 -9.55
N GLN A 169 9.35 -10.96 -10.58
CA GLN A 169 9.68 -12.17 -11.37
C GLN A 169 10.99 -12.05 -12.14
N SER A 170 11.39 -10.83 -12.52
CA SER A 170 12.67 -10.58 -13.20
C SER A 170 13.89 -10.53 -12.26
N LEU A 171 13.67 -10.61 -10.95
CA LEU A 171 14.73 -10.59 -9.93
C LEU A 171 15.05 -12.00 -9.46
N ASN A 172 16.27 -12.20 -8.94
CA ASN A 172 16.67 -13.48 -8.39
C ASN A 172 15.86 -13.76 -7.11
N GLU A 173 15.44 -15.02 -6.96
CA GLU A 173 14.97 -15.50 -5.66
C GLU A 173 16.12 -15.43 -4.66
N PHE A 174 15.79 -15.10 -3.41
CA PHE A 174 16.77 -15.05 -2.35
C PHE A 174 17.14 -16.49 -2.00
N GLU A 175 18.36 -16.91 -2.31
CA GLU A 175 18.92 -18.12 -1.70
C GLU A 175 19.15 -17.82 -0.21
N PRO A 176 18.45 -18.52 0.71
CA PRO A 176 18.75 -18.38 2.13
C PRO A 176 20.21 -18.79 2.35
N VAL A 177 20.96 -17.94 3.05
CA VAL A 177 22.31 -18.30 3.51
C VAL A 177 22.17 -19.61 4.29
N PRO A 178 22.91 -20.68 3.92
CA PRO A 178 22.84 -21.95 4.62
C PRO A 178 23.08 -21.70 6.12
N THR A 179 22.07 -21.96 6.93
CA THR A 179 22.14 -21.80 8.40
C THR A 179 22.91 -22.91 9.08
N GLU A 180 23.37 -23.91 8.32
CA GLU A 180 24.33 -24.90 8.79
C GLU A 180 25.70 -24.60 8.18
N PRO A 181 26.78 -24.52 8.99
CA PRO A 181 28.10 -24.72 8.43
C PRO A 181 28.05 -26.13 7.86
N THR A 182 28.06 -26.26 6.53
CA THR A 182 28.36 -27.54 5.91
C THR A 182 29.79 -27.86 6.32
N ALA A 183 29.96 -28.48 7.49
CA ALA A 183 31.17 -29.20 7.80
C ALA A 183 31.37 -30.10 6.59
N PRO A 184 32.54 -30.05 5.91
CA PRO A 184 32.80 -30.95 4.81
C PRO A 184 32.43 -32.34 5.29
N GLN A 185 31.55 -33.04 4.55
CA GLN A 185 31.22 -34.41 4.90
C GLN A 185 32.56 -35.14 5.05
N LEU A 186 32.90 -35.53 6.28
CA LEU A 186 34.09 -36.31 6.51
C LEU A 186 33.95 -37.53 5.61
N ALA A 187 34.87 -37.65 4.65
CA ALA A 187 34.95 -38.81 3.79
C ALA A 187 34.83 -40.04 4.69
N HIS A 188 33.87 -40.92 4.39
CA HIS A 188 33.59 -42.10 5.18
C HIS A 188 34.90 -42.87 5.41
N ASN A 189 35.48 -42.71 6.59
CA ASN A 189 36.75 -43.32 6.94
C ASN A 189 36.42 -44.61 7.68
N PRO A 190 36.60 -45.79 7.04
CA PRO A 190 36.25 -47.07 7.65
C PRO A 190 37.08 -47.39 8.91
N ALA A 191 38.13 -46.62 9.20
CA ALA A 191 38.95 -46.79 10.40
C ALA A 191 38.26 -46.37 11.72
N TYR A 192 37.09 -45.73 11.68
CA TYR A 192 36.34 -45.30 12.88
C TYR A 192 35.09 -46.15 13.17
N ALA A 193 34.92 -47.30 12.51
CA ALA A 193 33.76 -48.16 12.70
C ALA A 193 33.77 -48.98 14.00
N GLU A 194 34.87 -48.98 14.75
CA GLU A 194 34.96 -49.74 16.00
C GLU A 194 35.06 -48.77 17.21
N PRO A 195 34.12 -48.82 18.16
CA PRO A 195 34.29 -48.09 19.41
C PRO A 195 35.49 -48.71 20.16
N PRO A 196 36.41 -47.91 20.72
CA PRO A 196 37.49 -48.46 21.53
C PRO A 196 36.88 -49.18 22.74
N LEU A 197 37.12 -50.49 22.84
CA LEU A 197 36.90 -51.26 24.06
C LEU A 197 37.71 -50.60 25.18
N LYS A 198 37.06 -49.75 25.98
CA LYS A 198 37.60 -49.27 27.24
C LYS A 198 37.72 -50.47 28.19
N SER A 199 38.89 -51.08 28.25
CA SER A 199 39.26 -51.88 29.42
C SER A 199 39.66 -50.92 30.53
N TYR A 200 38.90 -50.91 31.63
CA TYR A 200 39.36 -50.27 32.86
C TYR A 200 40.27 -51.26 33.58
N PRO A 201 41.53 -50.92 33.90
CA PRO A 201 42.33 -51.72 34.79
C PRO A 201 41.72 -51.63 36.20
N ASN A 202 41.49 -52.79 36.81
CA ASN A 202 40.97 -52.94 38.17
C ASN A 202 41.68 -51.99 39.14
N MET A 203 40.92 -51.10 39.78
CA MET A 203 41.37 -50.43 40.98
C MET A 203 40.84 -51.20 42.19
N ALA A 204 41.76 -51.91 42.85
CA ALA A 204 41.68 -52.58 44.16
C ALA A 204 40.72 -53.78 44.29
#